data_AF-A0AAV5L546-F1
#
_entry.id   AF-A0AAV5L546-F1
#
_cell.length_a   1.000
_cell.length_b   1.000
_cell.length_c   1.000
_cell.angle_alpha   90.00
_cell.angle_beta   90.00
_cell.angle_gamma   90.00
#
_symmetry.space_group_name_H-M   'P 1'
#
loop_
_entity.id
_entity.type
_entity.pdbx_description
1 polymer ?
#
loop_
_entity_poly.entity_id
_entity_poly.type
_entity_poly.pdbx_seq_one_letter_code
_entity_poly.pdbx_strand_id
1 'polypeptide(L)'
;MLGRDCLYPASLKYFPLSGEHHAVDFKVKDENGRVWTFRCYTRKKKHLKPVLTKGWREFVCTQKLEIGDKVEFCRDGEEGSGTGYRIKVKKVVRVFGAAFGHVTIGLPD
;
A
#
# COMPACT_ATOMS: atom_id res chain seq x y z
N MET A 1 -0.09 13.78 -33.33
CA MET A 1 0.05 12.32 -33.26
C MET A 1 0.64 11.94 -31.90
N LEU A 2 -0.09 11.07 -31.19
CA LEU A 2 0.25 10.29 -30.00
C LEU A 2 0.76 11.03 -28.74
N GLY A 3 -0.21 11.26 -27.85
CA GLY A 3 -0.05 11.77 -26.49
C GLY A 3 0.99 11.02 -25.68
N ARG A 4 1.89 11.81 -25.09
CA ARG A 4 3.02 11.34 -24.29
C ARG A 4 2.95 11.84 -22.85
N ASP A 5 1.76 11.93 -22.28
CA ASP A 5 1.63 12.26 -20.85
C ASP A 5 0.60 11.34 -20.19
N CYS A 6 0.85 10.03 -20.28
CA CYS A 6 0.43 9.15 -19.19
C CYS A 6 1.23 9.59 -17.97
N LEU A 7 0.70 10.55 -17.20
CA LEU A 7 1.21 10.98 -15.91
C LEU A 7 1.72 9.74 -15.17
N TYR A 8 3.04 9.65 -15.07
CA TYR A 8 3.73 8.61 -14.35
C TYR A 8 3.07 8.50 -12.98
N PRO A 9 2.78 7.28 -12.47
CA PRO A 9 2.19 7.18 -11.15
C PRO A 9 3.22 7.76 -10.17
N ALA A 10 2.99 8.98 -9.68
CA ALA A 10 3.86 9.69 -8.76
C ALA A 10 4.15 8.88 -7.49
N SER A 11 3.36 7.84 -7.24
CA SER A 11 3.50 6.88 -6.16
C SER A 11 4.56 5.79 -6.40
N LEU A 12 5.00 5.52 -7.63
CA LEU A 12 5.91 4.42 -7.95
C LEU A 12 7.25 4.53 -7.22
N LYS A 13 7.75 5.75 -7.05
CA LYS A 13 8.99 6.08 -6.33
C LYS A 13 8.98 5.68 -4.84
N TYR A 14 7.79 5.45 -4.27
CA TYR A 14 7.64 5.02 -2.88
C TYR A 14 7.53 3.51 -2.73
N PHE A 15 7.47 2.73 -3.82
CA PHE A 15 7.55 1.27 -3.74
C PHE A 15 8.99 0.80 -3.87
N PRO A 16 9.36 -0.33 -3.22
CA PRO A 16 10.72 -0.85 -3.23
C PRO A 16 11.00 -1.59 -4.55
N LEU A 17 10.82 -0.93 -5.68
CA LEU A 17 11.08 -1.48 -7.00
C LEU A 17 12.40 -0.90 -7.50
N SER A 18 13.39 -1.76 -7.70
CA SER A 18 14.62 -1.38 -8.41
C SER A 18 14.43 -1.60 -9.92
N GLY A 19 15.09 -0.79 -10.74
CA GLY A 19 15.00 -0.88 -12.21
C GLY A 19 15.39 -2.26 -12.77
N GLU A 20 16.20 -3.02 -12.03
CA GLU A 20 16.62 -4.37 -12.41
C GLU A 20 15.62 -5.46 -12.01
N HIS A 21 14.82 -5.23 -10.96
CA HIS A 21 13.92 -6.23 -10.38
C HIS A 21 12.45 -5.85 -10.57
N HIS A 22 11.77 -6.61 -11.42
CA HIS A 22 10.35 -6.42 -11.70
C HIS A 22 9.41 -7.00 -10.61
N ALA A 23 9.96 -7.71 -9.63
CA ALA A 23 9.23 -8.22 -8.48
C ALA A 23 10.10 -8.09 -7.23
N VAL A 24 9.60 -7.44 -6.19
CA VAL A 24 10.31 -7.27 -4.92
C VAL A 24 9.37 -7.57 -3.76
N ASP A 25 9.84 -8.40 -2.84
CA ASP A 25 9.18 -8.63 -1.57
C ASP A 25 9.62 -7.56 -0.57
N PHE A 26 8.64 -6.99 0.14
CA PHE A 26 8.89 -5.99 1.17
C PHE A 26 8.04 -6.25 2.39
N LYS A 27 8.62 -5.94 3.54
CA LYS A 27 7.99 -6.13 4.84
C LYS A 27 7.37 -4.81 5.29
N VAL A 28 6.16 -4.88 5.81
CA VAL A 28 5.48 -3.74 6.42
C VAL A 28 5.02 -4.11 7.83
N LYS A 29 5.07 -3.17 8.76
CA LYS A 29 4.63 -3.36 10.14
C LYS A 29 3.29 -2.65 10.35
N ASP A 30 2.32 -3.33 10.94
CA ASP A 30 1.05 -2.70 11.33
C ASP A 30 1.12 -2.08 12.73
N GLU A 31 0.03 -1.43 13.14
CA GLU A 31 -0.10 -0.72 14.43
C GLU A 31 0.00 -1.67 15.63
N ASN A 32 -0.34 -2.96 15.46
CA ASN A 32 -0.19 -4.00 16.48
C ASN A 32 1.22 -4.61 16.49
N GLY A 33 2.12 -4.11 15.64
CA GLY A 33 3.48 -4.59 15.48
C GLY A 33 3.62 -5.88 14.68
N ARG A 34 2.54 -6.41 14.10
CA ARG A 34 2.59 -7.58 13.24
C ARG A 34 3.22 -7.20 11.90
N VAL A 35 4.11 -8.07 11.43
CA VAL A 35 4.83 -7.88 10.16
C VAL A 35 4.12 -8.64 9.05
N TRP A 36 3.81 -7.93 7.97
CA TRP A 36 3.22 -8.44 6.75
C TRP A 36 4.26 -8.43 5.63
N THR A 37 4.30 -9.47 4.81
CA THR A 37 5.17 -9.51 3.63
C THR A 37 4.33 -9.42 2.37
N PHE A 38 4.57 -8.36 1.59
CA PHE A 38 3.92 -8.16 0.30
C PHE A 38 4.91 -8.30 -0.85
N ARG A 39 4.43 -8.75 -2.01
CA ARG A 39 5.21 -8.71 -3.26
C ARG A 39 4.70 -7.61 -4.15
N CYS A 40 5.52 -6.61 -4.43
CA CYS A 40 5.23 -5.63 -5.46
C CYS A 40 5.81 -6.12 -6.78
N TYR A 41 4.97 -6.18 -7.82
CA TYR A 41 5.37 -6.50 -9.19
C TYR A 41 5.12 -5.30 -10.10
N THR A 42 6.05 -5.00 -11.00
CA THR A 42 5.86 -4.01 -12.07
C THR A 42 6.12 -4.64 -13.43
N ARG A 43 5.27 -4.31 -14.40
CA ARG A 43 5.38 -4.83 -15.76
C ARG A 43 6.73 -4.48 -16.42
N LYS A 44 7.27 -5.40 -17.20
CA LYS A 44 8.60 -5.25 -17.85
C LYS A 44 8.67 -4.20 -18.97
N LYS A 45 7.56 -3.95 -19.69
CA LYS A 45 7.51 -3.06 -20.85
C LYS A 45 6.14 -2.37 -20.91
N LYS A 46 6.12 -1.06 -21.18
CA LYS A 46 4.95 -0.15 -21.25
C LYS A 46 4.06 -0.19 -19.98
N HIS A 47 3.60 0.97 -19.52
CA HIS A 47 2.72 1.09 -18.34
C HIS A 47 3.29 0.40 -17.10
N LEU A 48 4.31 1.02 -16.48
CA LEU A 48 4.97 0.57 -15.25
C LEU A 48 4.06 0.71 -14.02
N LYS A 49 2.87 0.09 -14.07
CA LYS A 49 1.92 0.09 -12.96
C LYS A 49 2.33 -0.98 -11.95
N PRO A 50 2.59 -0.60 -10.69
CA PRO A 50 2.91 -1.56 -9.65
C PRO A 50 1.63 -2.29 -9.22
N VAL A 51 1.76 -3.57 -8.89
CA VAL A 51 0.67 -4.44 -8.43
C VAL A 51 1.17 -5.26 -7.25
N LEU A 52 0.37 -5.35 -6.18
CA LEU A 52 0.61 -6.27 -5.08
C LEU A 52 0.14 -7.67 -5.47
N THR A 53 1.07 -8.60 -5.62
CA THR A 53 0.81 -9.96 -6.14
C THR A 53 0.85 -11.05 -5.07
N LYS A 54 1.41 -10.76 -3.88
CA LYS A 54 1.47 -11.68 -2.74
C LYS A 54 1.12 -10.95 -1.44
N GLY A 55 0.50 -11.66 -0.50
CA GLY A 55 0.18 -11.17 0.85
C GLY A 55 -1.06 -10.27 0.93
N TRP A 56 -1.39 -9.54 -0.14
CA TRP A 56 -2.50 -8.56 -0.13
C TRP A 56 -3.85 -9.16 0.27
N ARG A 57 -4.24 -10.29 -0.34
CA ARG A 57 -5.52 -10.93 -0.04
C ARG A 57 -5.61 -11.39 1.42
N GLU A 58 -4.53 -11.98 1.94
CA GLU A 58 -4.48 -12.44 3.34
C GLU A 58 -4.63 -11.26 4.31
N PHE A 59 -3.97 -10.15 4.02
CA PHE A 59 -4.10 -8.91 4.78
C PHE A 59 -5.53 -8.37 4.75
N VAL A 60 -6.13 -8.26 3.56
CA VAL A 60 -7.52 -7.80 3.37
C VAL A 60 -8.51 -8.64 4.18
N CYS A 61 -8.40 -9.96 4.11
CA CYS A 61 -9.28 -10.86 4.86
C CYS A 61 -9.07 -10.76 6.37
N THR A 62 -7.81 -10.66 6.82
CA THR A 62 -7.50 -10.57 8.26
C THR A 62 -7.97 -9.25 8.87
N GLN A 63 -7.76 -8.14 8.17
CA GLN A 63 -8.20 -6.80 8.59
C GLN A 63 -9.70 -6.55 8.29
N LYS A 64 -10.39 -7.57 7.75
CA LYS A 64 -11.80 -7.53 7.35
C LYS A 64 -12.12 -6.30 6.50
N LEU A 65 -11.25 -5.96 5.54
CA LEU A 65 -11.41 -4.73 4.76
C LEU A 65 -12.62 -4.83 3.82
N GLU A 66 -13.36 -3.74 3.72
CA GLU A 66 -14.55 -3.61 2.91
C GLU A 66 -14.41 -2.47 1.90
N ILE A 67 -15.32 -2.42 0.93
CA ILE A 67 -15.36 -1.34 -0.05
C ILE A 67 -15.60 -0.01 0.67
N GLY A 68 -14.68 0.92 0.47
CA GLY A 68 -14.67 2.25 1.10
C GLY A 68 -13.59 2.40 2.17
N ASP A 69 -13.06 1.30 2.71
CA ASP A 69 -11.89 1.35 3.58
C ASP A 69 -10.65 1.85 2.83
N LYS A 70 -9.75 2.51 3.55
CA LYS A 70 -8.49 3.02 3.02
C LYS A 70 -7.30 2.31 3.69
N VAL A 71 -6.26 2.07 2.90
CA VAL A 71 -5.00 1.49 3.36
C VAL A 71 -3.88 2.43 2.96
N GLU A 72 -3.04 2.81 3.93
CA GLU A 72 -1.93 3.72 3.73
C GLU A 72 -0.61 3.02 4.02
N PHE A 73 0.35 3.15 3.11
CA PHE A 73 1.73 2.73 3.31
C PHE A 73 2.58 3.96 3.63
N CYS A 74 3.22 3.96 4.78
CA CYS A 74 4.13 5.03 5.20
C CYS A 74 5.57 4.48 5.22
N ARG A 75 6.55 5.27 4.80
CA ARG A 75 7.97 4.92 4.92
C ARG A 75 8.57 5.76 6.05
N ASP A 76 9.21 5.13 7.03
CA ASP A 76 10.02 5.86 8.02
C ASP A 76 11.22 6.48 7.29
N GLY A 77 11.45 7.78 7.50
CA GLY A 77 12.39 8.61 6.72
C GLY A 77 13.87 8.42 7.02
N GLU A 78 14.26 7.36 7.73
CA GLU A 78 15.62 7.21 8.26
C GLU A 78 16.45 6.22 7.41
N GLU A 79 17.36 6.79 6.63
CA GLU A 79 18.38 6.11 5.83
C GLU A 79 19.41 5.47 6.77
N GLY A 80 19.30 4.16 7.04
CA GLY A 80 20.37 3.49 7.80
C GLY A 80 20.21 2.01 8.12
N SER A 81 19.00 1.47 8.25
CA SER A 81 18.84 0.05 8.58
C SER A 81 17.48 -0.51 8.16
N GLY A 82 17.38 -0.88 6.88
CA GLY A 82 16.20 -1.55 6.33
C GLY A 82 15.00 -0.63 6.10
N THR A 83 14.43 -0.65 4.90
CA THR A 83 13.21 0.09 4.55
C THR A 83 12.04 -0.33 5.44
N GLY A 84 11.85 0.34 6.56
CA GLY A 84 10.72 0.12 7.46
C GLY A 84 9.46 0.75 6.89
N TYR A 85 8.63 -0.04 6.20
CA TYR A 85 7.29 0.39 5.86
C TYR A 85 6.36 0.18 7.06
N ARG A 86 5.48 1.14 7.31
CA ARG A 86 4.30 0.96 8.16
C ARG A 86 3.05 0.89 7.30
N ILE A 87 2.07 0.13 7.77
CA ILE A 87 0.74 0.05 7.14
C ILE A 87 -0.32 0.50 8.14
N LYS A 88 -1.21 1.38 7.70
CA LYS A 88 -2.35 1.87 8.49
C LYS A 88 -3.65 1.54 7.78
N VAL A 89 -4.67 1.19 8.56
CA VAL A 89 -6.02 0.92 8.05
C VAL A 89 -6.97 1.99 8.55
N LYS A 90 -7.70 2.59 7.63
CA LYS A 90 -8.73 3.59 7.88
C LYS A 90 -10.09 3.02 7.48
N LYS A 91 -10.91 2.67 8.45
CA LYS A 91 -12.26 2.12 8.23
C LYS A 91 -13.24 3.20 7.85
N VAL A 92 -14.05 2.96 6.83
CA VAL A 92 -15.13 3.88 6.48
C VAL A 92 -16.22 3.83 7.54
N VAL A 93 -16.64 4.99 8.03
CA VAL A 93 -17.78 5.12 8.94
C VAL A 93 -19.03 5.28 8.08
N ARG A 94 -20.01 4.40 8.30
CA ARG A 94 -21.31 4.45 7.62
C ARG A 94 -22.41 4.78 8.61
N VAL A 95 -23.21 5.81 8.30
CA VAL A 95 -24.40 6.19 9.06
C VAL A 95 -25.58 6.10 8.08
N PHE A 96 -26.57 5.27 8.40
CA PHE A 96 -27.71 4.97 7.51
C PHE A 96 -27.29 4.52 6.09
N GLY A 97 -26.21 3.73 5.99
CA GLY A 97 -25.70 3.22 4.71
C GLY A 97 -24.86 4.21 3.90
N ALA A 98 -24.90 5.51 4.23
CA ALA A 98 -24.09 6.55 3.62
C ALA A 98 -22.71 6.66 4.29
N ALA A 99 -21.66 6.91 3.51
CA ALA A 99 -20.31 7.11 4.02
C ALA A 99 -20.15 8.53 4.59
N PHE A 100 -19.75 8.62 5.86
CA PHE A 100 -19.63 9.89 6.61
C PHE A 100 -18.18 10.26 6.96
N GLY A 101 -17.23 9.32 6.93
CA GLY A 101 -15.83 9.59 7.27
C GLY A 101 -14.96 8.34 7.34
N HIS A 102 -13.78 8.48 7.93
CA HIS A 102 -12.83 7.38 8.14
C HIS A 102 -12.26 7.42 9.57
N VAL A 103 -12.15 6.26 10.23
CA VAL A 103 -11.49 6.08 11.53
C VAL A 103 -10.24 5.22 11.37
N THR A 104 -9.12 5.62 11.98
CA THR A 104 -7.87 4.83 11.95
C THR A 104 -7.92 3.76 13.03
N ILE A 105 -7.66 2.51 12.68
CA ILE A 105 -7.66 1.41 13.66
C ILE A 105 -6.27 1.35 14.34
N GLY A 106 -6.17 1.66 15.63
CA GLY A 106 -4.95 1.40 16.40
C GLY A 106 -4.25 2.62 17.01
N LEU A 107 -4.82 3.82 16.87
CA LEU A 107 -4.44 5.00 17.65
C LEU A 107 -5.46 5.23 18.77
N PRO A 108 -5.07 5.33 20.05
CA PRO A 108 -5.93 5.95 21.04
C PRO A 108 -6.08 7.44 20.72
N ASP A 109 -7.26 7.99 21.00
CA ASP A 109 -7.58 9.42 20.92
C ASP A 109 -6.64 10.26 21.80
#